data_AF-A0A3L6P2Z1-F1
#
_entry.id   AF-A0A3L6P2Z1-F1
#
_cell.length_a   1.000
_cell.length_b   1.000
_cell.length_c   1.000
_cell.angle_alpha   90.00
_cell.angle_beta   90.00
_cell.angle_gamma   90.00
#
_symmetry.space_group_name_H-M   'P 1'
#
loop_
_entity.id
_entity.type
_entity.pdbx_description
1 polymer ?
#
loop_
_entity_poly.entity_id
_entity_poly.type
_entity_poly.pdbx_seq_one_letter_code
_entity_poly.pdbx_strand_id
1 'polypeptide(L)'
;MFALHGLGGSSPEWTLDELEETFRNLASLNGSSFNLTMFIDGLDEFDGEPEALVGWVKRAVEKFGIKACVGSRPWTAFADGFEQHPSLTMQHLTASDIEAYVDGHFNTSPAFKQWQAISVKETEKLRQQFLIKADGVFLWVYVVVKDLMSALARGKSLKELHAILDALPVDVIKMYTKIYKNLDPNEAATASRYLAVRLASAISLTTDVLWSIEEKSTAPPHDLYEPDLRDGIIERRLDSSTRGMLELSRGYIEFHRRSVREWLLLDDVSQLMDSRLPTDFNATILLLQEHIRGLGYYGSSCWGYFRPFKAEGVVESFWAAISIAFQYANMARGSAAVTLTQSMICMLDRFQHVLD
;
A
#
# COMPACT_ATOMS: atom_id res chain seq x y z
N MET A 1 20.63 -5.97 -12.34
CA MET A 1 21.41 -4.80 -11.88
C MET A 1 22.73 -4.80 -12.65
N PHE A 2 22.84 -4.02 -13.72
CA PHE A 2 24.09 -3.87 -14.47
C PHE A 2 24.85 -2.68 -13.87
N ALA A 3 25.87 -2.97 -13.07
CA ALA A 3 26.82 -1.96 -12.59
C ALA A 3 27.85 -1.69 -13.70
N LEU A 4 27.69 -0.57 -14.42
CA LEU A 4 28.76 -0.01 -15.23
C LEU A 4 29.81 0.58 -14.27
N HIS A 5 31.00 -0.01 -14.34
CA HIS A 5 32.24 0.29 -13.63
C HIS A 5 32.33 1.55 -12.74
N GLY A 6 32.53 1.31 -11.44
CA GLY A 6 33.64 1.97 -10.71
C GLY A 6 33.33 3.19 -9.86
N LEU A 7 32.12 3.76 -9.93
CA LEU A 7 31.67 4.80 -9.00
C LEU A 7 30.30 4.39 -8.48
N GLY A 8 30.16 4.27 -7.16
CA GLY A 8 28.90 3.89 -6.49
C GLY A 8 27.81 4.96 -6.56
N GLY A 9 27.70 5.68 -7.68
CA GLY A 9 26.57 6.55 -7.97
C GLY A 9 25.35 5.73 -8.38
N SER A 10 24.17 6.18 -8.01
CA SER A 10 22.92 5.68 -8.57
C SER A 10 22.94 5.88 -10.09
N SER A 11 22.47 4.89 -10.86
CA SER A 11 22.19 5.09 -12.28
C SER A 11 21.24 6.28 -12.43
N PRO A 12 21.43 7.14 -13.45
CA PRO A 12 20.50 8.24 -13.69
C PRO A 12 19.08 7.70 -13.91
N GLU A 13 18.11 8.51 -13.49
CA GLU A 13 16.69 8.35 -13.76
C GLU A 13 16.45 8.12 -15.24
N TRP A 14 15.68 7.10 -15.57
CA TRP A 14 15.28 6.89 -16.95
C TRP A 14 14.18 7.88 -17.31
N THR A 15 14.36 8.64 -18.39
CA THR A 15 13.26 9.38 -18.99
C THR A 15 12.27 8.42 -19.66
N LEU A 16 11.01 8.84 -19.81
CA LEU A 16 10.01 8.04 -20.51
C LEU A 16 10.45 7.71 -21.95
N ASP A 17 11.10 8.64 -22.64
CA ASP A 17 11.63 8.44 -23.99
C ASP A 17 12.71 7.35 -24.02
N GLU A 18 13.64 7.35 -23.06
CA GLU A 18 14.68 6.32 -22.95
C GLU A 18 14.09 4.95 -22.60
N LEU A 19 13.06 4.90 -21.74
CA LEU A 19 12.32 3.66 -21.44
C LEU A 19 11.61 3.13 -22.68
N GLU A 20 10.92 4.00 -23.43
CA GLU A 20 10.23 3.63 -24.65
C GLU A 20 11.20 3.16 -25.74
N GLU A 21 12.33 3.85 -25.92
CA GLU A 21 13.36 3.46 -26.88
C GLU A 21 13.98 2.11 -26.50
N THR A 22 14.32 1.93 -25.22
CA THR A 22 14.91 0.68 -24.73
C THR A 22 13.95 -0.48 -24.86
N PHE A 23 12.68 -0.29 -24.48
CA PHE A 23 11.65 -1.28 -24.65
C PHE A 23 11.47 -1.63 -26.14
N ARG A 24 11.45 -0.63 -27.03
CA ARG A 24 11.33 -0.83 -28.47
C ARG A 24 12.48 -1.64 -29.05
N ASN A 25 13.70 -1.36 -28.61
CA ASN A 25 14.90 -2.10 -29.02
C ASN A 25 14.82 -3.57 -28.56
N LEU A 26 14.45 -3.80 -27.29
CA LEU A 26 14.23 -5.15 -26.76
C LEU A 26 13.11 -5.90 -27.51
N ALA A 27 11.97 -5.23 -27.72
CA ALA A 27 10.80 -5.76 -28.40
C ALA A 27 11.09 -6.15 -29.85
N SER A 28 11.96 -5.40 -30.55
CA SER A 28 12.36 -5.70 -31.92
C SER A 28 13.12 -7.03 -32.09
N LEU A 29 13.69 -7.55 -31.00
CA LEU A 29 14.38 -8.83 -30.98
C LEU A 29 13.43 -10.03 -30.81
N ASN A 30 12.14 -9.78 -30.56
CA ASN A 30 11.13 -10.83 -30.44
C ASN A 30 10.99 -11.61 -31.77
N GLY A 31 10.92 -12.93 -31.69
CA GLY A 31 10.81 -13.84 -32.84
C GLY A 31 12.10 -14.05 -33.63
N SER A 32 13.11 -13.17 -33.48
CA SER A 32 14.42 -13.34 -34.11
C SER A 32 15.46 -13.94 -33.15
N SER A 33 15.53 -13.42 -31.92
CA SER A 33 16.53 -13.84 -30.92
C SER A 33 15.90 -14.60 -29.76
N PHE A 34 14.69 -14.23 -29.34
CA PHE A 34 13.94 -14.86 -28.27
C PHE A 34 12.44 -14.64 -28.45
N ASN A 35 11.62 -15.33 -27.66
CA ASN A 35 10.19 -15.07 -27.59
C ASN A 35 9.89 -14.24 -26.33
N LEU A 36 9.30 -13.07 -26.52
CA LEU A 36 8.94 -12.14 -25.46
C LEU A 36 7.48 -12.32 -25.05
N THR A 37 7.24 -12.37 -23.75
CA THR A 37 5.89 -12.31 -23.16
C THR A 37 5.89 -11.33 -22.00
N MET A 38 4.86 -10.49 -21.91
CA MET A 38 4.68 -9.50 -20.86
C MET A 38 3.54 -9.89 -19.93
N PHE A 39 3.77 -9.75 -18.63
CA PHE A 39 2.74 -9.82 -17.59
C PHE A 39 2.71 -8.46 -16.90
N ILE A 40 1.61 -7.74 -17.02
CA ILE A 40 1.45 -6.40 -16.44
C ILE A 40 0.29 -6.47 -15.45
N ASP A 41 0.61 -6.39 -14.17
CA ASP A 41 -0.40 -6.40 -13.10
C ASP A 41 -0.76 -4.97 -12.69
N GLY A 42 -2.03 -4.71 -12.41
CA GLY A 42 -2.53 -3.41 -11.94
C GLY A 42 -2.47 -2.27 -12.97
N LEU A 43 -3.03 -2.41 -14.18
CA LEU A 43 -3.10 -1.29 -15.12
C LEU A 43 -3.83 -0.05 -14.55
N ASP A 44 -4.78 -0.25 -13.64
CA ASP A 44 -5.53 0.81 -12.95
C ASP A 44 -4.71 1.59 -11.90
N GLU A 45 -3.49 1.13 -11.60
CA GLU A 45 -2.52 1.85 -10.78
C GLU A 45 -1.68 2.85 -11.59
N PHE A 46 -1.81 2.87 -12.92
CA PHE A 46 -1.13 3.82 -13.78
C PHE A 46 -1.61 5.26 -13.52
N ASP A 47 -0.65 6.14 -13.19
CA ASP A 47 -0.88 7.56 -12.91
C ASP A 47 -0.89 8.40 -14.19
N GLY A 48 -1.74 8.00 -15.13
CA GLY A 48 -1.93 8.65 -16.43
C GLY A 48 -3.24 8.20 -17.09
N GLU A 49 -3.44 8.58 -18.35
CA GLU A 49 -4.67 8.26 -19.08
C GLU A 49 -4.74 6.74 -19.40
N PRO A 50 -5.78 6.02 -18.93
CA PRO A 50 -5.94 4.58 -19.20
C PRO A 50 -5.88 4.23 -20.69
N GLU A 51 -6.46 5.07 -21.56
CA GLU A 51 -6.49 4.90 -23.00
C GLU A 51 -5.09 4.94 -23.61
N ALA A 52 -4.19 5.76 -23.05
CA ALA A 52 -2.81 5.83 -23.49
C ALA A 52 -2.07 4.51 -23.20
N LEU A 53 -2.29 3.94 -22.02
CA LEU A 53 -1.70 2.65 -21.61
C LEU A 53 -2.27 1.49 -22.43
N VAL A 54 -3.59 1.44 -22.65
CA VAL A 54 -4.23 0.47 -23.55
C VAL A 54 -3.62 0.54 -24.94
N GLY A 55 -3.50 1.76 -25.49
CA GLY A 55 -2.88 1.99 -26.79
C GLY A 55 -1.42 1.54 -26.84
N TRP A 56 -0.66 1.78 -25.78
CA TRP A 56 0.74 1.34 -25.68
C TRP A 56 0.86 -0.19 -25.70
N VAL A 57 0.05 -0.91 -24.91
CA VAL A 57 0.04 -2.38 -24.88
C VAL A 57 -0.32 -2.95 -26.24
N LYS A 58 -1.39 -2.44 -26.88
CA LYS A 58 -1.80 -2.88 -28.23
C LYS A 58 -0.71 -2.68 -29.26
N ARG A 59 -0.08 -1.50 -29.30
CA ARG A 59 1.03 -1.21 -30.21
C ARG A 59 2.19 -2.17 -29.98
N ALA A 60 2.52 -2.51 -28.73
CA ALA A 60 3.59 -3.45 -28.43
C ALA A 60 3.28 -4.85 -28.98
N VAL A 61 2.05 -5.34 -28.78
CA VAL A 61 1.58 -6.64 -29.29
C VAL A 61 1.57 -6.67 -30.81
N GLU A 62 0.93 -5.69 -31.46
CA GLU A 62 0.74 -5.64 -32.91
C GLU A 62 2.05 -5.43 -33.67
N LYS A 63 2.89 -4.50 -33.21
CA LYS A 63 4.11 -4.12 -33.92
C LYS A 63 5.22 -5.14 -33.79
N PHE A 64 5.34 -5.78 -32.62
CA PHE A 64 6.46 -6.66 -32.30
C PHE A 64 6.07 -8.13 -32.16
N GLY A 65 4.78 -8.49 -32.31
CA GLY A 65 4.31 -9.86 -32.15
C GLY A 65 4.46 -10.41 -30.73
N ILE A 66 4.43 -9.54 -29.72
CA ILE A 66 4.60 -9.90 -28.30
C ILE A 66 3.30 -10.49 -27.76
N LYS A 67 3.39 -11.49 -26.89
CA LYS A 67 2.24 -11.94 -26.09
C LYS A 67 2.14 -11.09 -24.83
N ALA A 68 0.96 -10.57 -24.51
CA ALA A 68 0.74 -9.82 -23.29
C ALA A 68 -0.42 -10.42 -22.49
N CYS A 69 -0.23 -10.52 -21.18
CA CYS A 69 -1.27 -10.78 -20.20
C CYS A 69 -1.32 -9.58 -19.27
N VAL A 70 -2.49 -8.95 -19.15
CA VAL A 70 -2.67 -7.73 -18.37
C VAL A 70 -3.77 -7.90 -17.32
N GLY A 71 -3.53 -7.41 -16.12
CA GLY A 71 -4.46 -7.40 -14.99
C GLY A 71 -4.89 -5.98 -14.65
N SER A 72 -6.17 -5.78 -14.37
CA SER A 72 -6.72 -4.49 -13.94
C SER A 72 -8.05 -4.65 -13.20
N ARG A 73 -8.47 -3.64 -12.45
CA ARG A 73 -9.88 -3.48 -12.03
C ARG A 73 -10.77 -3.32 -13.27
N PRO A 74 -12.07 -3.69 -13.20
CA PRO A 74 -12.98 -3.68 -14.36
C PRO A 74 -13.46 -2.26 -14.70
N TRP A 75 -12.53 -1.33 -14.90
CA TRP A 75 -12.83 0.02 -15.38
C TRP A 75 -13.21 -0.04 -16.86
N THR A 76 -14.20 0.76 -17.25
CA THR A 76 -14.73 0.79 -18.63
C THR A 76 -13.62 1.00 -19.66
N ALA A 77 -12.65 1.87 -19.40
CA ALA A 77 -11.53 2.12 -20.31
C ALA A 77 -10.70 0.86 -20.63
N PHE A 78 -10.45 0.00 -19.64
CA PHE A 78 -9.73 -1.26 -19.86
C PHE A 78 -10.64 -2.35 -20.43
N ALA A 79 -11.89 -2.42 -19.96
CA ALA A 79 -12.88 -3.39 -20.45
C ALA A 79 -13.16 -3.18 -21.96
N ASP A 80 -13.51 -1.96 -22.36
CA ASP A 80 -13.75 -1.58 -23.75
C ASP A 80 -12.44 -1.62 -24.56
N GLY A 81 -11.35 -1.17 -23.93
CA GLY A 81 -10.02 -1.16 -24.51
C GLY A 81 -9.55 -2.55 -24.95
N PHE A 82 -9.82 -3.59 -24.16
CA PHE A 82 -9.37 -4.96 -24.45
C PHE A 82 -10.49 -5.93 -24.86
N GLU A 83 -11.73 -5.46 -25.05
CA GLU A 83 -12.93 -6.28 -25.30
C GLU A 83 -12.74 -7.38 -26.36
N GLN A 84 -12.02 -7.07 -27.43
CA GLN A 84 -11.79 -8.00 -28.56
C GLN A 84 -10.73 -9.10 -28.26
N HIS A 85 -10.20 -9.16 -27.04
CA HIS A 85 -9.15 -10.10 -26.63
C HIS A 85 -9.65 -11.07 -25.57
N PRO A 86 -9.03 -12.26 -25.45
CA PRO A 86 -9.36 -13.20 -24.37
C PRO A 86 -9.16 -12.55 -23.00
N SER A 87 -10.17 -12.67 -22.13
CA SER A 87 -10.12 -12.14 -20.77
C SER A 87 -10.56 -13.20 -19.75
N LEU A 88 -10.01 -13.09 -18.55
CA LEU A 88 -10.37 -13.92 -17.40
C LEU A 88 -10.86 -13.01 -16.28
N THR A 89 -12.08 -13.20 -15.81
CA THR A 89 -12.58 -12.53 -14.61
C THR A 89 -12.23 -13.36 -13.39
N MET A 90 -11.22 -12.94 -12.63
CA MET A 90 -10.68 -13.73 -11.50
C MET A 90 -11.75 -14.15 -10.48
N GLN A 91 -12.71 -13.28 -10.16
CA GLN A 91 -13.77 -13.59 -9.18
C GLN A 91 -14.68 -14.76 -9.62
N HIS A 92 -14.74 -15.08 -10.92
CA HIS A 92 -15.47 -16.24 -11.42
C HIS A 92 -14.64 -17.53 -11.37
N LEU A 93 -13.33 -17.44 -11.10
CA LEU A 93 -12.39 -18.56 -11.11
C LEU A 93 -11.97 -18.99 -9.70
N THR A 94 -12.18 -18.15 -8.68
CA THR A 94 -11.77 -18.43 -7.29
C THR A 94 -12.78 -19.25 -6.50
N ALA A 95 -13.95 -19.56 -7.05
CA ALA A 95 -15.04 -20.21 -6.32
C ALA A 95 -14.62 -21.55 -5.68
N SER A 96 -13.88 -22.38 -6.41
CA SER A 96 -13.39 -23.68 -5.91
C SER A 96 -12.37 -23.51 -4.78
N ASP A 97 -11.46 -22.53 -4.89
CA ASP A 97 -10.45 -22.27 -3.87
C ASP A 97 -11.09 -21.71 -2.59
N ILE A 98 -12.11 -20.86 -2.74
CA ILE A 98 -12.88 -20.32 -1.63
C ILE A 98 -13.65 -21.43 -0.92
N GLU A 99 -14.30 -22.34 -1.66
CA GLU A 99 -14.98 -23.50 -1.07
C GLU A 99 -14.01 -24.37 -0.28
N ALA A 100 -12.87 -24.72 -0.88
CA ALA A 100 -11.83 -25.51 -0.21
C ALA A 100 -11.29 -24.82 1.06
N TYR A 101 -11.09 -23.50 1.02
CA TYR A 101 -10.63 -22.72 2.16
C TYR A 101 -11.66 -22.72 3.30
N VAL A 102 -12.92 -22.44 2.99
CA VAL A 102 -14.02 -22.41 3.98
C VAL A 102 -14.23 -23.77 4.61
N ASP A 103 -14.31 -24.82 3.79
CA ASP A 103 -14.48 -26.20 4.27
C ASP A 103 -13.30 -26.63 5.12
N GLY A 104 -12.07 -26.31 4.70
CA GLY A 104 -10.86 -26.55 5.49
C GLY A 104 -10.98 -25.97 6.89
N HIS A 105 -11.40 -24.71 7.01
CA HIS A 105 -11.56 -24.07 8.32
C HIS A 105 -12.72 -24.64 9.12
N PHE A 106 -13.92 -24.78 8.55
CA PHE A 106 -15.07 -25.34 9.26
C PHE A 106 -14.83 -26.77 9.75
N ASN A 107 -14.12 -27.59 8.98
CA ASN A 107 -13.74 -28.95 9.36
C ASN A 107 -12.71 -29.01 10.51
N THR A 108 -12.05 -27.91 10.86
CA THR A 108 -11.20 -27.85 12.05
C THR A 108 -11.97 -27.52 13.33
N SER A 109 -13.19 -26.95 13.22
CA SER A 109 -13.98 -26.50 14.37
C SER A 109 -14.81 -27.63 14.99
N PRO A 110 -14.57 -28.02 16.27
CA PRO A 110 -15.43 -28.98 16.95
C PRO A 110 -16.87 -28.50 17.08
N ALA A 111 -17.08 -27.19 17.33
CA ALA A 111 -18.41 -26.59 17.44
C ALA A 111 -19.19 -26.67 16.12
N PHE A 112 -18.50 -26.48 14.98
CA PHE A 112 -19.14 -26.62 13.68
C PHE A 112 -19.55 -28.07 13.40
N LYS A 113 -18.67 -29.04 13.71
CA LYS A 113 -18.99 -30.48 13.60
C LYS A 113 -20.17 -30.89 14.46
N GLN A 114 -20.29 -30.35 15.67
CA GLN A 114 -21.46 -30.58 16.53
C GLN A 114 -22.74 -30.04 15.89
N TRP A 115 -22.72 -28.82 15.35
CA TRP A 115 -23.86 -28.27 14.62
C TRP A 115 -24.21 -29.07 13.36
N GLN A 116 -23.20 -29.58 12.65
CA GLN A 116 -23.40 -30.41 11.47
C GLN A 116 -24.08 -31.74 11.84
N ALA A 117 -23.73 -32.32 12.99
CA ALA A 117 -24.40 -33.51 13.52
C ALA A 117 -25.85 -33.24 13.97
N ILE A 118 -26.13 -32.03 14.48
CA ILE A 118 -27.49 -31.62 14.89
C ILE A 118 -28.36 -31.31 13.67
N SER A 119 -27.84 -30.59 12.69
CA SER A 119 -28.58 -30.17 11.50
C SER A 119 -27.66 -29.91 10.30
N VAL A 120 -27.46 -30.96 9.49
CA VAL A 120 -26.71 -30.87 8.22
C VAL A 120 -27.29 -29.79 7.31
N LYS A 121 -28.62 -29.69 7.24
CA LYS A 121 -29.32 -28.74 6.35
C LYS A 121 -29.01 -27.27 6.70
N GLU A 122 -29.01 -26.92 7.98
CA GLU A 122 -28.77 -25.53 8.39
C GLU A 122 -27.28 -25.16 8.33
N THR A 123 -26.37 -26.11 8.56
CA THR A 123 -24.93 -25.88 8.32
C THR A 123 -24.61 -25.74 6.84
N GLU A 124 -25.26 -26.53 5.98
CA GLU A 124 -25.15 -26.43 4.52
C GLU A 124 -25.63 -25.06 4.05
N LYS A 125 -26.78 -24.60 4.56
CA LYS A 125 -27.33 -23.28 4.23
C LYS A 125 -26.36 -22.14 4.62
N LEU A 126 -25.75 -22.21 5.79
CA LEU A 126 -24.73 -21.24 6.22
C LEU A 126 -23.54 -21.24 5.26
N ARG A 127 -23.05 -22.42 4.86
CA ARG A 127 -21.94 -22.53 3.89
C ARG A 127 -22.33 -21.92 2.55
N GLN A 128 -23.48 -22.29 1.99
CA GLN A 128 -23.93 -21.75 0.71
C GLN A 128 -24.10 -20.23 0.74
N GLN A 129 -24.68 -19.70 1.82
CA GLN A 129 -24.81 -18.25 2.01
C GLN A 129 -23.43 -17.58 2.06
N PHE A 130 -22.45 -18.18 2.72
CA PHE A 130 -21.07 -17.68 2.73
C PHE A 130 -20.50 -17.63 1.31
N LEU A 131 -20.57 -18.73 0.56
CA LEU A 131 -19.96 -18.83 -0.77
C LEU A 131 -20.57 -17.83 -1.75
N ILE A 132 -21.89 -17.65 -1.70
CA ILE A 132 -22.60 -16.66 -2.51
C ILE A 132 -22.15 -15.24 -2.15
N LYS A 133 -22.00 -14.93 -0.86
CA LYS A 133 -21.60 -13.59 -0.42
C LYS A 133 -20.13 -13.27 -0.63
N ALA A 134 -19.28 -14.28 -0.73
CA ALA A 134 -17.87 -14.09 -1.03
C ALA A 134 -17.65 -13.45 -2.39
N ASP A 135 -18.54 -13.70 -3.36
CA ASP A 135 -18.51 -13.14 -4.72
C ASP A 135 -17.12 -13.19 -5.36
N GLY A 136 -16.39 -14.28 -5.10
CA GLY A 136 -15.03 -14.50 -5.59
C GLY A 136 -13.91 -13.66 -4.92
N VAL A 137 -14.22 -12.79 -3.95
CA VAL A 137 -13.27 -11.89 -3.30
C VAL A 137 -12.57 -12.57 -2.12
N PHE A 138 -11.34 -13.07 -2.33
CA PHE A 138 -10.61 -13.82 -1.30
C PHE A 138 -10.29 -13.00 -0.03
N LEU A 139 -10.09 -11.69 -0.18
CA LEU A 139 -9.91 -10.79 0.97
C LEU A 139 -11.14 -10.87 1.89
N TRP A 140 -12.35 -10.79 1.32
CA TRP A 140 -13.62 -10.96 2.03
C TRP A 140 -13.64 -12.27 2.79
N VAL A 141 -13.35 -13.37 2.10
CA VAL A 141 -13.35 -14.73 2.66
C VAL A 141 -12.47 -14.82 3.89
N TYR A 142 -11.24 -14.32 3.81
CA TYR A 142 -10.27 -14.35 4.91
C TYR A 142 -10.81 -13.71 6.20
N VAL A 143 -11.39 -12.50 6.11
CA VAL A 143 -11.90 -11.80 7.29
C VAL A 143 -13.14 -12.46 7.86
N VAL A 144 -14.04 -12.91 7.00
CA VAL A 144 -15.31 -13.50 7.45
C VAL A 144 -15.10 -14.85 8.11
N VAL A 145 -14.22 -15.70 7.55
CA VAL A 145 -13.89 -16.99 8.15
C VAL A 145 -13.32 -16.80 9.56
N LYS A 146 -12.42 -15.83 9.76
CA LYS A 146 -11.86 -15.53 11.09
C LYS A 146 -12.95 -15.19 12.10
N ASP A 147 -13.90 -14.33 11.74
CA ASP A 147 -15.02 -13.93 12.60
C ASP A 147 -15.94 -15.12 12.92
N LEU A 148 -16.31 -15.91 11.92
CA LEU A 148 -17.17 -17.08 12.10
C LEU A 148 -16.52 -18.17 12.96
N MET A 149 -15.23 -18.44 12.74
CA MET A 149 -14.46 -19.39 13.55
C MET A 149 -14.36 -18.91 15.00
N SER A 150 -14.15 -17.61 15.21
CA SER A 150 -14.14 -17.01 16.55
C SER A 150 -15.52 -17.07 17.23
N ALA A 151 -16.61 -16.88 16.48
CA ALA A 151 -17.97 -17.00 16.98
C ALA A 151 -18.32 -18.45 17.35
N LEU A 152 -17.96 -19.41 16.50
CA LEU A 152 -18.10 -20.85 16.75
C LEU A 152 -17.37 -21.27 18.04
N ALA A 153 -16.12 -20.81 18.22
CA ALA A 153 -15.35 -21.08 19.43
C ALA A 153 -16.00 -20.53 20.71
N ARG A 154 -16.80 -19.47 20.61
CA ARG A 154 -17.59 -18.89 21.71
C ARG A 154 -18.98 -19.53 21.88
N GLY A 155 -19.26 -20.63 21.18
CA GLY A 155 -20.53 -21.35 21.29
C GLY A 155 -21.73 -20.63 20.69
N LYS A 156 -21.51 -19.72 19.73
CA LYS A 156 -22.59 -19.00 19.04
C LYS A 156 -23.48 -19.97 18.25
N SER A 157 -24.78 -19.68 18.24
CA SER A 157 -25.78 -20.46 17.51
C SER A 157 -25.69 -20.23 16.00
N LEU A 158 -26.21 -21.16 15.19
CA LEU A 158 -26.26 -20.98 13.73
C LEU A 158 -27.01 -19.70 13.32
N LYS A 159 -28.04 -19.28 14.07
CA LYS A 159 -28.76 -18.03 13.84
C LYS A 159 -27.85 -16.80 14.02
N GLU A 160 -27.00 -16.81 15.04
CA GLU A 160 -26.02 -15.74 15.25
C GLU A 160 -24.93 -15.74 14.17
N LEU A 161 -24.51 -16.91 13.68
CA LEU A 161 -23.57 -17.00 12.56
C LEU A 161 -24.14 -16.43 11.25
N HIS A 162 -25.42 -16.73 10.95
CA HIS A 162 -26.12 -16.11 9.82
C HIS A 162 -26.19 -14.58 9.98
N ALA A 163 -26.48 -14.09 11.20
CA ALA A 163 -26.50 -12.65 11.46
C ALA A 163 -25.12 -11.99 11.27
N ILE A 164 -24.03 -12.67 11.62
CA ILE A 164 -22.66 -12.21 11.33
C ILE A 164 -22.45 -12.10 9.81
N LEU A 165 -22.83 -13.13 9.05
CA LEU A 165 -22.79 -13.12 7.58
C LEU A 165 -23.67 -12.02 6.98
N ASP A 166 -24.80 -11.69 7.60
CA ASP A 166 -25.72 -10.65 7.13
C ASP A 166 -25.25 -9.23 7.43
N ALA A 167 -24.53 -9.03 8.52
CA ALA A 167 -23.92 -7.75 8.86
C ALA A 167 -22.66 -7.43 8.03
N LEU A 168 -22.15 -8.40 7.27
CA LEU A 168 -20.90 -8.27 6.54
C LEU A 168 -21.06 -7.54 5.20
N PRO A 169 -20.29 -6.49 4.95
CA PRO A 169 -20.35 -5.78 3.68
C PRO A 169 -19.70 -6.60 2.56
N VAL A 170 -20.28 -6.58 1.36
CA VAL A 170 -19.70 -7.19 0.15
C VAL A 170 -18.68 -6.27 -0.53
N ASP A 171 -18.68 -4.99 -0.14
CA ASP A 171 -17.80 -3.94 -0.67
C ASP A 171 -16.44 -3.93 0.05
N VAL A 172 -15.36 -4.01 -0.74
CA VAL A 172 -13.96 -3.97 -0.27
C VAL A 172 -13.67 -2.70 0.54
N ILE A 173 -14.27 -1.56 0.19
CA ILE A 173 -14.10 -0.31 0.94
C ILE A 173 -14.65 -0.46 2.36
N LYS A 174 -15.89 -0.95 2.49
CA LYS A 174 -16.51 -1.21 3.80
C LYS A 174 -15.77 -2.31 4.56
N MET A 175 -15.10 -3.20 3.84
CA MET A 175 -14.28 -4.24 4.41
C MET A 175 -13.04 -3.67 5.12
N TYR A 176 -12.36 -2.69 4.55
CA TYR A 176 -11.26 -2.00 5.24
C TYR A 176 -11.74 -1.38 6.55
N THR A 177 -12.91 -0.72 6.57
CA THR A 177 -13.51 -0.19 7.82
C THR A 177 -13.70 -1.29 8.86
N LYS A 178 -14.11 -2.48 8.45
CA LYS A 178 -14.29 -3.61 9.37
C LYS A 178 -12.96 -4.15 9.89
N ILE A 179 -11.97 -4.36 9.01
CA ILE A 179 -10.62 -4.78 9.40
C ILE A 179 -10.08 -3.80 10.44
N TYR A 180 -10.20 -2.51 10.16
CA TYR A 180 -9.74 -1.43 11.03
C TYR A 180 -10.48 -1.41 12.37
N LYS A 181 -11.82 -1.55 12.39
CA LYS A 181 -12.61 -1.61 13.64
C LYS A 181 -12.33 -2.84 14.50
N ASN A 182 -11.83 -3.91 13.90
CA ASN A 182 -11.48 -5.15 14.58
C ASN A 182 -10.07 -5.13 15.20
N LEU A 183 -9.25 -4.10 14.92
CA LEU A 183 -7.97 -3.91 15.58
C LEU A 183 -8.18 -3.63 17.07
N ASP A 184 -7.27 -4.13 17.91
CA ASP A 184 -7.27 -3.67 19.30
C ASP A 184 -6.92 -2.17 19.39
N PRO A 185 -7.22 -1.48 20.50
CA PRO A 185 -7.03 -0.04 20.58
C PRO A 185 -5.59 0.44 20.30
N ASN A 186 -4.57 -0.34 20.66
CA ASN A 186 -3.16 0.03 20.43
C ASN A 186 -2.76 -0.21 18.97
N GLU A 187 -3.18 -1.35 18.39
CA GLU A 187 -3.02 -1.63 16.96
C GLU A 187 -3.73 -0.55 16.12
N ALA A 188 -4.96 -0.18 16.48
CA ALA A 188 -5.75 0.83 15.77
C ALA A 188 -5.08 2.21 15.80
N ALA A 189 -4.59 2.65 16.96
CA ALA A 189 -3.86 3.92 17.08
C ALA A 189 -2.59 3.93 16.22
N THR A 190 -1.85 2.81 16.22
CA THR A 190 -0.65 2.65 15.40
C THR A 190 -0.99 2.67 13.90
N ALA A 191 -2.01 1.93 13.51
CA ALA A 191 -2.52 1.90 12.13
C ALA A 191 -2.96 3.28 11.66
N SER A 192 -3.72 4.01 12.49
CA SER A 192 -4.18 5.39 12.22
C SER A 192 -3.00 6.27 11.84
N ARG A 193 -1.94 6.20 12.64
CA ARG A 193 -0.74 7.03 12.48
C ARG A 193 0.00 6.67 11.20
N TYR A 194 0.22 5.39 10.91
CA TYR A 194 0.90 4.97 9.68
C TYR A 194 0.10 5.32 8.43
N LEU A 195 -1.21 5.07 8.44
CA LEU A 195 -2.12 5.42 7.35
C LEU A 195 -2.16 6.93 7.12
N ALA A 196 -2.25 7.73 8.19
CA ALA A 196 -2.23 9.19 8.10
C ALA A 196 -0.88 9.73 7.59
N VAL A 197 0.25 9.19 8.07
CA VAL A 197 1.60 9.56 7.58
C VAL A 197 1.75 9.22 6.11
N ARG A 198 1.34 8.03 5.68
CA ARG A 198 1.43 7.64 4.27
C ARG A 198 0.48 8.45 3.38
N LEU A 199 -0.72 8.74 3.84
CA LEU A 199 -1.69 9.56 3.11
C LEU A 199 -1.22 11.00 2.94
N ALA A 200 -0.57 11.56 3.97
CA ALA A 200 -0.02 12.91 3.95
C ALA A 200 1.32 13.03 3.22
N SER A 201 2.00 11.92 2.90
CA SER A 201 3.32 11.98 2.27
C SER A 201 3.24 12.45 0.82
N ALA A 202 3.96 13.52 0.51
CA ALA A 202 4.06 14.08 -0.85
C ALA A 202 5.04 13.30 -1.74
N ILE A 203 5.90 12.48 -1.10
CA ILE A 203 6.92 11.64 -1.72
C ILE A 203 6.80 10.19 -1.21
N SER A 204 7.51 9.27 -1.84
CA SER A 204 7.64 7.89 -1.38
C SER A 204 8.14 7.84 0.07
N LEU A 205 7.36 7.18 0.93
CA LEU A 205 7.65 7.10 2.35
C LEU A 205 8.65 5.95 2.59
N THR A 206 9.82 6.24 3.16
CA THR A 206 10.85 5.22 3.45
C THR A 206 10.73 4.64 4.86
N THR A 207 11.31 3.46 5.07
CA THR A 207 11.37 2.82 6.40
C THR A 207 12.13 3.66 7.43
N ASP A 208 13.07 4.51 7.00
CA ASP A 208 13.77 5.46 7.86
C ASP A 208 12.84 6.45 8.56
N VAL A 209 11.83 6.95 7.84
CA VAL A 209 10.88 7.94 8.36
C VAL A 209 9.98 7.27 9.40
N LEU A 210 9.40 6.11 9.11
CA LEU A 210 8.59 5.39 10.10
C LEU A 210 9.41 4.93 11.30
N TRP A 211 10.64 4.46 11.09
CA TRP A 211 11.52 4.07 12.19
C TRP A 211 11.78 5.23 13.15
N SER A 212 12.11 6.40 12.62
CA SER A 212 12.37 7.58 13.43
C SER A 212 11.14 8.07 14.19
N ILE A 213 9.96 8.04 13.54
CA ILE A 213 8.67 8.36 14.18
C ILE A 213 8.41 7.45 15.39
N GLU A 214 8.71 6.15 15.26
CA GLU A 214 8.46 5.15 16.30
C GLU A 214 9.47 5.22 17.45
N GLU A 215 10.77 5.25 17.14
CA GLU A 215 11.83 5.23 18.15
C GLU A 215 12.06 6.60 18.80
N LYS A 216 11.40 7.66 18.29
CA LYS A 216 11.62 9.06 18.69
C LYS A 216 13.10 9.43 18.73
N SER A 217 13.91 8.79 17.88
CA SER A 217 15.35 8.85 17.96
C SER A 217 15.83 10.17 17.37
N THR A 218 16.60 10.92 18.16
CA THR A 218 17.28 12.14 17.69
C THR A 218 18.60 11.84 16.99
N ALA A 219 19.10 10.61 17.05
CA ALA A 219 20.38 10.23 16.49
C ALA A 219 20.28 10.00 14.96
N PRO A 220 21.32 10.38 14.18
CA PRO A 220 21.41 9.92 12.80
C PRO A 220 21.46 8.39 12.75
N PRO A 221 21.02 7.74 11.65
CA PRO A 221 21.01 6.28 11.53
C PRO A 221 22.41 5.66 11.41
N HIS A 222 23.46 6.30 11.92
CA HIS A 222 24.83 5.82 11.84
C HIS A 222 25.17 4.74 12.87
N ASP A 223 24.38 4.63 13.95
CA ASP A 223 24.67 3.74 15.08
C ASP A 223 23.76 2.50 15.18
N LEU A 224 22.79 2.31 14.28
CA LEU A 224 21.77 1.24 14.42
C LEU A 224 21.52 0.43 13.12
N TYR A 225 22.22 -0.70 13.02
CA TYR A 225 21.91 -1.95 12.30
C TYR A 225 21.83 -1.96 10.75
N GLU A 226 22.04 -3.16 10.17
CA GLU A 226 21.81 -3.49 8.75
C GLU A 226 20.41 -3.04 8.30
N PRO A 227 20.27 -2.32 7.17
CA PRO A 227 18.98 -1.89 6.62
C PRO A 227 17.93 -3.01 6.56
N ASP A 228 18.36 -4.22 6.20
CA ASP A 228 17.50 -5.40 6.10
C ASP A 228 16.82 -5.77 7.44
N LEU A 229 17.51 -5.56 8.57
CA LEU A 229 16.94 -5.83 9.90
C LEU A 229 15.87 -4.79 10.27
N ARG A 230 16.11 -3.51 9.93
CA ARG A 230 15.14 -2.43 10.15
C ARG A 230 13.89 -2.65 9.32
N ASP A 231 14.08 -2.93 8.04
CA ASP A 231 13.01 -3.20 7.08
C ASP A 231 12.16 -4.38 7.56
N GLY A 232 12.79 -5.48 8.00
CA GLY A 232 12.06 -6.62 8.57
C GLY A 232 11.32 -6.33 9.88
N ILE A 233 11.73 -5.33 10.68
CA ILE A 233 10.98 -4.89 11.86
C ILE A 233 9.80 -3.99 11.44
N ILE A 234 10.01 -3.07 10.52
CA ILE A 234 8.96 -2.18 10.02
C ILE A 234 7.88 -3.00 9.30
N GLU A 235 8.25 -3.96 8.46
CA GLU A 235 7.33 -4.88 7.79
C GLU A 235 6.44 -5.61 8.79
N ARG A 236 7.02 -6.21 9.83
CA ARG A 236 6.24 -6.86 10.92
C ARG A 236 5.28 -5.89 11.62
N ARG A 237 5.67 -4.63 11.79
CA ARG A 237 4.79 -3.60 12.39
C ARG A 237 3.66 -3.23 11.44
N LEU A 238 3.93 -3.07 10.16
CA LEU A 238 2.90 -2.81 9.13
C LEU A 238 1.89 -3.98 9.09
N ASP A 239 2.36 -5.22 9.07
CA ASP A 239 1.52 -6.43 9.05
C ASP A 239 0.60 -6.52 10.27
N SER A 240 1.16 -6.32 11.45
CA SER A 240 0.42 -6.43 12.71
C SER A 240 -0.58 -5.30 12.91
N SER A 241 -0.21 -4.05 12.59
CA SER A 241 -1.06 -2.88 12.81
C SER A 241 -2.05 -2.60 11.68
N THR A 242 -1.63 -2.71 10.42
CA THR A 242 -2.45 -2.29 9.26
C THR A 242 -3.15 -3.46 8.58
N ARG A 243 -2.76 -4.71 8.90
CA ARG A 243 -3.35 -5.95 8.34
C ARG A 243 -3.34 -5.98 6.81
N GLY A 244 -2.25 -5.51 6.20
CA GLY A 244 -2.06 -5.50 4.75
C GLY A 244 -2.70 -4.32 4.02
N MET A 245 -3.07 -3.24 4.74
CA MET A 245 -3.45 -1.98 4.09
C MET A 245 -2.21 -1.20 3.61
N LEU A 246 -1.10 -1.33 4.34
CA LEU A 246 0.22 -0.84 3.95
C LEU A 246 1.18 -2.01 3.79
N GLU A 247 2.11 -1.90 2.84
CA GLU A 247 3.14 -2.89 2.59
C GLU A 247 4.51 -2.25 2.37
N LEU A 248 5.57 -3.04 2.55
CA LEU A 248 6.94 -2.65 2.25
C LEU A 248 7.33 -3.18 0.87
N SER A 249 7.53 -2.28 -0.08
CA SER A 249 7.93 -2.59 -1.46
C SER A 249 9.24 -1.87 -1.78
N ARG A 250 10.31 -2.63 -2.01
CA ARG A 250 11.63 -2.10 -2.41
C ARG A 250 12.19 -1.00 -1.48
N GLY A 251 11.90 -1.07 -0.18
CA GLY A 251 12.32 -0.08 0.82
C GLY A 251 11.34 1.09 1.02
N TYR A 252 10.20 1.08 0.31
CA TYR A 252 9.15 2.09 0.39
C TYR A 252 7.87 1.53 0.99
N ILE A 253 7.18 2.36 1.74
CA ILE A 253 5.88 2.06 2.32
C ILE A 253 4.81 2.50 1.33
N GLU A 254 4.03 1.54 0.84
CA GLU A 254 3.01 1.75 -0.18
C GLU A 254 1.65 1.30 0.32
N PHE A 255 0.59 1.86 -0.26
CA PHE A 255 -0.73 1.27 -0.09
C PHE A 255 -0.74 -0.03 -0.89
N HIS A 256 -1.14 -1.14 -0.26
CA HIS A 256 -1.20 -2.43 -0.94
C HIS A 256 -2.12 -2.38 -2.19
N ARG A 257 -3.12 -1.48 -2.20
CA ARG A 257 -3.94 -1.16 -3.38
C ARG A 257 -4.41 0.29 -3.36
N ARG A 258 -4.68 0.88 -4.53
CA ARG A 258 -5.38 2.17 -4.68
C ARG A 258 -6.65 2.28 -3.84
N SER A 259 -7.40 1.20 -3.71
CA SER A 259 -8.65 1.16 -2.95
C SER A 259 -8.49 1.45 -1.46
N VAL A 260 -7.31 1.21 -0.87
CA VAL A 260 -7.01 1.61 0.51
C VAL A 260 -6.99 3.14 0.60
N ARG A 261 -6.31 3.81 -0.35
CA ARG A 261 -6.28 5.27 -0.42
C ARG A 261 -7.67 5.85 -0.64
N GLU A 262 -8.46 5.28 -1.56
CA GLU A 262 -9.86 5.68 -1.80
C GLU A 262 -10.70 5.58 -0.52
N TRP A 263 -10.53 4.49 0.24
CA TRP A 263 -11.20 4.28 1.52
C TRP A 263 -10.82 5.35 2.57
N LEU A 264 -9.54 5.70 2.66
CA LEU A 264 -9.05 6.72 3.60
C LEU A 264 -9.60 8.13 3.31
N LEU A 265 -10.00 8.40 2.06
CA LEU A 265 -10.54 9.69 1.62
C LEU A 265 -12.04 9.86 1.93
N LEU A 266 -12.70 8.85 2.50
CA LEU A 266 -14.09 8.97 2.92
C LEU A 266 -14.21 9.72 4.25
N ASP A 267 -15.16 10.65 4.35
CA ASP A 267 -15.32 11.53 5.53
C ASP A 267 -15.52 10.75 6.84
N ASP A 268 -16.33 9.69 6.81
CA ASP A 268 -16.61 8.85 7.99
C ASP A 268 -15.38 8.05 8.44
N VAL A 269 -14.53 7.66 7.50
CA VAL A 269 -13.26 6.98 7.75
C VAL A 269 -12.23 7.96 8.32
N SER A 270 -12.13 9.17 7.76
CA SER A 270 -11.27 10.23 8.29
C SER A 270 -11.61 10.50 9.76
N GLN A 271 -12.89 10.74 10.06
CA GLN A 271 -13.34 10.99 11.43
C GLN A 271 -13.06 9.81 12.38
N LEU A 272 -13.23 8.58 11.89
CA LEU A 272 -12.92 7.39 12.66
C LEU A 272 -11.41 7.29 12.97
N MET A 273 -10.54 7.61 12.02
CA MET A 273 -9.09 7.64 12.24
C MET A 273 -8.68 8.76 13.20
N ASP A 274 -9.21 9.95 13.01
CA ASP A 274 -8.94 11.11 13.87
C ASP A 274 -9.32 10.81 15.33
N SER A 275 -10.40 10.07 15.56
CA SER A 275 -10.80 9.65 16.92
C SER A 275 -9.82 8.69 17.62
N ARG A 276 -8.87 8.11 16.88
CA ARG A 276 -7.85 7.16 17.35
C ARG A 276 -6.45 7.77 17.41
N LEU A 277 -6.30 8.99 16.88
CA LEU A 277 -5.06 9.74 16.92
C LEU A 277 -5.02 10.65 18.16
N PRO A 278 -3.82 10.98 18.68
CA PRO A 278 -3.66 12.03 19.68
C PRO A 278 -4.24 13.36 19.17
N THR A 279 -4.81 14.17 20.07
CA THR A 279 -5.45 15.46 19.71
C THR A 279 -4.49 16.48 19.10
N ASP A 280 -3.19 16.35 19.38
CA ASP A 280 -2.10 17.18 18.86
C ASP A 280 -1.38 16.55 17.66
N PHE A 281 -1.81 15.36 17.22
CA PHE A 281 -1.19 14.67 16.10
C PHE A 281 -1.49 15.38 14.78
N ASN A 282 -0.44 15.60 13.99
CA ASN A 282 -0.55 16.10 12.64
C ASN A 282 0.53 15.44 11.77
N ALA A 283 0.09 14.56 10.87
CA ALA A 283 0.98 13.80 9.99
C ALA A 283 1.86 14.69 9.11
N THR A 284 1.31 15.79 8.60
CA THR A 284 2.06 16.74 7.76
C THR A 284 3.14 17.47 8.54
N ILE A 285 2.86 17.90 9.77
CA ILE A 285 3.86 18.54 10.65
C ILE A 285 4.94 17.52 11.03
N LEU A 286 4.56 16.28 11.33
CA LEU A 286 5.50 15.21 11.62
C LEU A 286 6.44 14.96 10.44
N LEU A 287 5.89 14.81 9.23
CA LEU A 287 6.67 14.69 7.99
C LEU A 287 7.60 15.89 7.78
N LEU A 288 7.12 17.11 8.00
CA LEU A 288 7.94 18.32 7.92
C LEU A 288 9.11 18.31 8.91
N GLN A 289 8.88 17.90 10.16
CA GLN A 289 9.91 17.79 11.19
C GLN A 289 10.97 16.75 10.82
N GLU A 290 10.56 15.60 10.32
CA GLU A 290 11.45 14.53 9.88
C GLU A 290 12.27 14.95 8.66
N HIS A 291 11.65 15.70 7.75
CA HIS A 291 12.30 16.27 6.59
C HIS A 291 13.35 17.32 6.97
N ILE A 292 12.99 18.20 7.89
CA ILE A 292 13.88 19.20 8.51
C ILE A 292 15.07 18.53 9.22
N ARG A 293 14.81 17.47 9.97
CA ARG A 293 15.84 16.72 10.68
C ARG A 293 16.83 16.11 9.68
N GLY A 294 16.34 15.60 8.56
CA GLY A 294 17.18 15.13 7.46
C GLY A 294 18.09 16.21 6.89
N LEU A 295 17.55 17.40 6.62
CA LEU A 295 18.31 18.58 6.15
C LEU A 295 19.45 18.97 7.11
N GLY A 296 19.30 18.73 8.41
CA GLY A 296 20.36 18.97 9.39
C GLY A 296 21.65 18.17 9.15
N TYR A 297 21.58 17.09 8.37
CA TYR A 297 22.73 16.27 7.97
C TYR A 297 23.30 16.64 6.60
N TYR A 298 22.76 17.67 5.91
CA TYR A 298 23.24 18.09 4.60
C TYR A 298 24.73 18.46 4.64
N GLY A 299 25.50 17.94 3.68
CA GLY A 299 26.95 18.14 3.62
C GLY A 299 27.78 17.30 4.61
N SER A 300 27.15 16.47 5.45
CA SER A 300 27.85 15.51 6.32
C SER A 300 28.02 14.15 5.65
N SER A 301 28.92 13.30 6.16
CA SER A 301 29.03 11.89 5.75
C SER A 301 27.74 11.10 6.00
N CYS A 302 26.86 11.60 6.88
CA CYS A 302 25.58 11.00 7.24
C CYS A 302 24.46 11.34 6.25
N TRP A 303 24.66 12.32 5.34
CA TRP A 303 23.66 12.77 4.37
C TRP A 303 23.12 11.62 3.52
N GLY A 304 23.98 10.67 3.14
CA GLY A 304 23.59 9.50 2.33
C GLY A 304 22.89 8.37 3.09
N TYR A 305 22.80 8.45 4.43
CA TYR A 305 22.29 7.36 5.29
C TYR A 305 20.91 7.64 5.89
N PHE A 306 20.57 8.90 6.12
CA PHE A 306 19.20 9.27 6.43
C PHE A 306 18.50 9.61 5.11
N ARG A 307 17.72 8.65 4.57
CA ARG A 307 17.13 8.75 3.23
C ARG A 307 15.61 8.94 3.28
N PRO A 308 15.08 10.10 3.72
CA PRO A 308 13.72 10.48 3.33
C PRO A 308 13.66 10.82 1.82
N PHE A 309 14.83 10.96 1.15
CA PHE A 309 15.00 11.51 -0.20
C PHE A 309 15.15 10.48 -1.32
N LYS A 310 14.97 9.19 -1.03
CA LYS A 310 14.89 8.19 -2.10
C LYS A 310 13.47 8.21 -2.65
N ALA A 311 13.17 9.14 -3.53
CA ALA A 311 12.09 8.94 -4.48
C ALA A 311 12.75 8.50 -5.79
N GLU A 312 12.21 7.47 -6.44
CA GLU A 312 12.39 7.36 -7.90
C GLU A 312 11.93 8.71 -8.46
N GLY A 313 12.85 9.47 -9.05
CA GLY A 313 12.60 10.75 -9.71
C GLY A 313 13.51 11.88 -9.29
N VAL A 314 13.94 11.88 -8.03
CA VAL A 314 14.34 13.14 -7.37
C VAL A 314 15.85 13.27 -7.34
N VAL A 315 16.36 14.16 -8.20
CA VAL A 315 17.74 14.62 -8.17
C VAL A 315 18.09 15.11 -6.76
N GLU A 316 19.16 14.55 -6.19
CA GLU A 316 19.78 14.85 -4.90
C GLU A 316 20.26 16.32 -4.82
N SER A 317 19.32 17.26 -4.88
CA SER A 317 19.63 18.68 -4.72
C SER A 317 19.02 19.17 -3.41
N PHE A 318 19.83 19.90 -2.65
CA PHE A 318 19.40 20.69 -1.50
C PHE A 318 18.06 21.41 -1.77
N TRP A 319 17.91 22.00 -2.96
CA TRP A 319 16.72 22.74 -3.37
C TRP A 319 15.48 21.87 -3.55
N ALA A 320 15.61 20.63 -4.03
CA ALA A 320 14.50 19.69 -4.07
C ALA A 320 14.01 19.35 -2.65
N ALA A 321 14.94 19.12 -1.72
CA ALA A 321 14.60 18.91 -0.33
C ALA A 321 13.93 20.16 0.28
N ILE A 322 14.45 21.36 0.04
CA ILE A 322 13.80 22.59 0.52
C ILE A 322 12.39 22.76 -0.06
N SER A 323 12.19 22.45 -1.34
CA SER A 323 10.87 22.51 -2.00
C SER A 323 9.86 21.58 -1.31
N ILE A 324 10.23 20.35 -1.00
CA ILE A 324 9.37 19.38 -0.30
C ILE A 324 9.04 19.88 1.13
N ALA A 325 10.00 20.49 1.83
CA ALA A 325 9.74 21.10 3.13
C ALA A 325 8.68 22.22 3.02
N PHE A 326 8.78 23.07 2.00
CA PHE A 326 7.77 24.09 1.74
C PHE A 326 6.41 23.50 1.36
N GLN A 327 6.37 22.40 0.61
CA GLN A 327 5.11 21.69 0.31
C GLN A 327 4.43 21.22 1.60
N TYR A 328 5.15 20.54 2.50
CA TYR A 328 4.59 20.13 3.79
C TYR A 328 4.18 21.32 4.66
N ALA A 329 4.99 22.38 4.72
CA ALA A 329 4.64 23.60 5.45
C ALA A 329 3.34 24.25 4.90
N ASN A 330 3.17 24.26 3.57
CA ASN A 330 1.97 24.78 2.94
C ASN A 330 0.74 23.88 3.21
N MET A 331 0.92 22.55 3.16
CA MET A 331 -0.13 21.59 3.53
C MET A 331 -0.56 21.74 5.00
N ALA A 332 0.36 22.16 5.88
CA ALA A 332 0.07 22.35 7.31
C ALA A 332 -0.59 23.71 7.64
N ARG A 333 -0.68 24.66 6.70
CA ARG A 333 -1.04 26.08 6.91
C ARG A 333 -2.36 26.35 7.67
N GLY A 334 -3.29 25.39 7.70
CA GLY A 334 -4.57 25.49 8.43
C GLY A 334 -4.56 24.90 9.85
N SER A 335 -3.47 24.26 10.28
CA SER A 335 -3.36 23.65 11.60
C SER A 335 -2.93 24.68 12.65
N ALA A 336 -3.68 24.76 13.75
CA ALA A 336 -3.34 25.61 14.90
C ALA A 336 -1.96 25.25 15.53
N ALA A 337 -1.41 24.09 15.17
CA ALA A 337 -0.09 23.61 15.60
C ALA A 337 1.08 24.11 14.73
N VAL A 338 0.84 24.88 13.66
CA VAL A 338 1.92 25.62 12.96
C VAL A 338 2.33 26.84 13.78
N THR A 339 2.79 26.60 15.00
CA THR A 339 3.75 27.52 15.59
C THR A 339 5.05 27.18 14.90
N LEU A 340 5.59 28.10 14.08
CA LEU A 340 6.96 28.01 13.60
C LEU A 340 7.84 27.65 14.80
N THR A 341 8.27 26.38 14.87
CA THR A 341 9.06 25.95 16.01
C THR A 341 10.34 26.77 16.00
N GLN A 342 10.91 27.06 17.17
CA GLN A 342 12.21 27.74 17.26
C GLN A 342 13.27 27.02 16.41
N SER A 343 13.13 25.70 16.20
CA SER A 343 13.94 24.91 15.27
C SER A 343 13.75 25.26 13.80
N MET A 344 12.53 25.54 13.31
CA MET A 344 12.29 26.03 11.94
C MET A 344 12.86 27.42 11.72
N ILE A 345 12.70 28.32 12.69
CA ILE A 345 13.22 29.70 12.63
C ILE A 345 14.76 29.69 12.67
N CYS A 346 15.36 28.97 13.62
CA CYS A 346 16.82 28.84 13.70
C CYS A 346 17.42 28.13 12.48
N MET A 347 16.65 27.33 11.74
CA MET A 347 17.11 26.73 10.49
C MET A 347 17.05 27.72 9.33
N LEU A 348 15.98 28.51 9.22
CA LEU A 348 15.91 29.65 8.27
C LEU A 348 17.07 30.62 8.49
N ASP A 349 17.42 30.91 9.75
CA ASP A 349 18.60 31.73 10.09
C ASP A 349 19.92 31.05 9.69
N ARG A 350 20.05 29.72 9.84
CA ARG A 350 21.23 28.97 9.36
C ARG A 350 21.35 28.96 7.84
N PHE A 351 20.24 29.08 7.10
CA PHE A 351 20.26 29.12 5.64
C PHE A 351 20.71 30.47 5.08
N GLN A 352 20.58 31.55 5.85
CA GLN A 352 21.10 32.85 5.44
C GLN A 352 22.63 32.82 5.25
N HIS A 353 23.34 31.96 6.00
CA HIS A 353 24.78 31.75 5.86
C HIS A 353 25.21 30.76 4.75
N VAL A 354 24.28 30.05 4.11
CA VAL A 354 24.56 29.13 2.99
C VAL A 354 24.35 29.82 1.63
N LEU A 355 23.66 30.98 1.63
CA LEU A 355 23.40 31.81 0.45
C LEU A 355 24.43 32.94 0.26
N ASP A 356 25.25 33.20 1.27
CA ASP A 356 26.46 34.04 1.23
C ASP A 356 27.70 33.18 0.97
#